data_AF-B6H3X2-F1
#
_entry.id   AF-B6H3X2-F1
#
_cell.length_a   1.000
_cell.length_b   1.000
_cell.length_c   1.000
_cell.angle_alpha   90.00
_cell.angle_beta   90.00
_cell.angle_gamma   90.00
#
_symmetry.space_group_name_H-M   'P 1'
#
loop_
_entity.id
_entity.type
_entity.pdbx_description
1 polymer ?
#
loop_
_entity_poly.entity_id
_entity_poly.type
_entity_poly.pdbx_seq_one_letter_code
_entity_poly.pdbx_strand_id
1 'polypeptide(L)'
;MGITFSRLFDRLWGRKEMRILMVGLDAAGKTTILYKLKLGEIVTTIPTIGFNVETVEYKNIQFTVWDVGGQDKIRPLWRHYFQNTQGIIFVVDSNDRDRIVEAREELQRMLNEDELRDALLLVFANKQDLPNAMSPAEITQQLGLQSLTRRAWFIQSTCATTGDGLYEGLEWLADALRKTNRD
;
A
#
# COMPACT_ATOMS: atom_id res chain seq x y z
N MET A 1 0.01 40.84 12.46
CA MET A 1 0.93 39.99 11.68
C MET A 1 1.26 38.77 12.52
N GLY A 2 1.00 37.51 12.18
CA GLY A 2 0.38 36.87 11.03
C GLY A 2 0.22 35.38 11.36
N ILE A 3 -0.82 35.02 12.10
CA ILE A 3 -1.06 33.64 12.57
C ILE A 3 -2.55 33.33 12.45
N THR A 4 -3.11 33.24 11.25
CA THR A 4 -4.50 32.70 11.11
C THR A 4 -4.94 32.29 9.70
N PHE A 5 -4.11 32.38 8.66
CA PHE A 5 -4.56 31.97 7.31
C PHE A 5 -4.24 30.51 6.96
N SER A 6 -3.11 29.94 7.43
CA SER A 6 -2.76 28.55 7.12
C SER A 6 -3.76 27.54 7.68
N ARG A 7 -4.15 27.68 8.96
CA ARG A 7 -5.13 26.79 9.62
C ARG A 7 -6.55 26.93 9.08
N LEU A 8 -6.90 28.07 8.47
CA LEU A 8 -8.21 28.29 7.85
C LEU A 8 -8.26 27.70 6.44
N PHE A 9 -7.15 27.77 5.69
CA PHE A 9 -7.01 27.13 4.37
C PHE A 9 -7.01 25.60 4.46
N ASP A 10 -6.40 25.01 5.50
CA ASP A 10 -6.48 23.55 5.76
C ASP A 10 -7.90 23.06 6.07
N ARG A 11 -8.80 23.96 6.51
CA ARG A 11 -10.24 23.68 6.71
C ARG A 11 -11.09 23.90 5.45
N LEU A 12 -10.57 24.67 4.47
CA LEU A 12 -11.25 24.93 3.18
C LEU A 12 -10.87 23.90 2.11
N TRP A 13 -9.77 23.15 2.29
CA TRP A 13 -9.51 21.94 1.52
C TRP A 13 -10.43 20.82 2.01
N GLY A 14 -11.52 20.59 1.27
CA GLY A 14 -12.43 19.47 1.52
C GLY A 14 -11.70 18.13 1.56
N ARG A 15 -12.34 17.12 2.16
CA ARG A 15 -11.88 15.72 2.10
C ARG A 15 -11.62 15.36 0.63
N LYS A 16 -10.39 14.97 0.29
CA LYS A 16 -10.04 14.54 -1.06
C LYS A 16 -10.03 13.02 -1.08
N GLU A 17 -10.93 12.46 -1.87
CA GLU A 17 -10.95 11.02 -2.13
C GLU A 17 -9.72 10.66 -2.96
N MET A 18 -8.99 9.65 -2.49
CA MET A 18 -7.79 9.17 -3.15
C MET A 18 -7.94 7.67 -3.43
N ARG A 19 -7.73 7.26 -4.67
CA ARG A 19 -7.83 5.83 -5.04
C ARG A 19 -6.49 5.16 -4.81
N ILE A 20 -6.47 4.19 -3.89
CA ILE A 20 -5.26 3.49 -3.46
C ILE A 20 -5.43 1.99 -3.65
N LEU A 21 -4.56 1.37 -4.44
CA LEU A 21 -4.62 -0.05 -4.73
C LEU A 21 -3.72 -0.83 -3.76
N MET A 22 -4.28 -1.76 -2.97
CA MET A 22 -3.48 -2.64 -2.12
C MET A 22 -3.38 -4.04 -2.72
N VAL A 23 -2.19 -4.42 -3.14
CA VAL A 23 -1.95 -5.69 -3.84
C VAL A 23 -0.67 -6.35 -3.34
N GLY A 24 -0.41 -7.56 -3.81
CA GLY A 24 0.65 -8.44 -3.32
C GLY A 24 0.19 -9.90 -3.37
N LEU A 25 1.12 -10.82 -3.13
CA LEU A 25 0.82 -12.25 -3.18
C LEU A 25 -0.21 -12.66 -2.12
N ASP A 26 -0.83 -13.82 -2.30
CA ASP A 26 -1.69 -14.41 -1.28
C ASP A 26 -0.92 -14.66 0.02
N ALA A 27 -1.64 -14.65 1.13
CA ALA A 27 -1.09 -14.74 2.48
C ALA A 27 -0.13 -13.60 2.91
N ALA A 28 0.14 -12.59 2.07
CA ALA A 28 1.00 -11.45 2.45
C ALA A 28 0.44 -10.58 3.60
N GLY A 29 -0.86 -10.66 3.89
CA GLY A 29 -1.51 -9.96 5.01
C GLY A 29 -2.30 -8.70 4.63
N LYS A 30 -2.62 -8.51 3.35
CA LYS A 30 -3.43 -7.39 2.83
C LYS A 30 -4.75 -7.22 3.57
N THR A 31 -5.54 -8.29 3.65
CA THR A 31 -6.83 -8.31 4.35
C THR A 31 -6.67 -7.95 5.83
N THR A 32 -5.64 -8.49 6.50
CA THR A 32 -5.34 -8.15 7.90
C THR A 32 -5.04 -6.67 8.08
N ILE A 33 -4.21 -6.08 7.21
CA ILE A 33 -3.91 -4.64 7.21
C ILE A 33 -5.20 -3.84 7.02
N LEU A 34 -6.02 -4.23 6.04
CA LEU A 34 -7.27 -3.54 5.73
C LEU A 34 -8.23 -3.50 6.93
N TYR A 35 -8.47 -4.63 7.58
CA TYR A 35 -9.32 -4.69 8.77
C TYR A 35 -8.72 -3.95 9.96
N LYS A 36 -7.40 -4.05 10.15
CA LYS A 36 -6.69 -3.33 11.22
C LYS A 36 -6.88 -1.82 11.07
N LEU A 37 -6.78 -1.30 9.85
CA LEU A 37 -7.00 0.12 9.55
C LEU A 37 -8.47 0.53 9.64
N LYS A 38 -9.40 -0.34 9.24
CA LYS A 38 -10.84 -0.03 9.20
C LYS A 38 -11.51 -0.07 10.57
N LEU A 39 -11.16 -1.06 11.40
CA LEU A 39 -11.89 -1.37 12.63
C LEU A 39 -11.08 -1.09 13.91
N GLY A 40 -9.76 -0.87 13.81
CA GLY A 40 -8.88 -0.77 14.97
C GLY A 40 -8.68 -2.11 15.71
N GLU A 41 -9.31 -3.19 15.26
CA GLU A 41 -9.29 -4.52 15.88
C GLU A 41 -8.74 -5.60 14.93
N ILE A 42 -8.23 -6.69 15.50
CA ILE A 42 -7.74 -7.86 14.76
C ILE A 42 -8.94 -8.74 14.42
N VAL A 43 -9.34 -8.77 13.14
CA VAL A 43 -10.29 -9.77 12.64
C VAL A 43 -9.49 -10.95 12.07
N THR A 44 -9.76 -12.16 12.56
CA THR A 44 -9.24 -13.39 11.96
C THR A 44 -9.86 -13.57 10.57
N THR A 45 -9.05 -13.43 9.52
CA THR A 45 -9.52 -13.46 8.12
C THR A 45 -9.55 -14.89 7.58
N ILE A 46 -10.62 -15.25 6.87
CA ILE A 46 -10.66 -16.42 5.97
C ILE A 46 -10.07 -15.97 4.61
N PRO A 47 -9.27 -16.79 3.90
CA PRO A 47 -8.76 -16.45 2.58
C PRO A 47 -9.90 -16.03 1.64
N THR A 48 -9.82 -14.82 1.09
CA THR A 48 -10.88 -14.24 0.26
C THR A 48 -11.00 -15.02 -1.05
N ILE A 49 -12.17 -15.61 -1.32
CA ILE A 49 -12.55 -16.06 -2.67
C ILE A 49 -13.14 -14.84 -3.39
N GLY A 50 -12.31 -14.11 -4.14
CA GLY A 50 -12.74 -12.95 -4.93
C GLY A 50 -12.10 -11.63 -4.54
N PHE A 51 -12.88 -10.55 -4.60
CA PHE A 51 -12.45 -9.16 -4.45
C PHE A 51 -13.13 -8.53 -3.24
N ASN A 52 -12.38 -7.80 -2.42
CA ASN A 52 -12.95 -6.96 -1.38
C ASN A 52 -12.61 -5.49 -1.67
N VAL A 53 -13.63 -4.63 -1.66
CA VAL A 53 -13.48 -3.20 -1.87
C VAL A 53 -13.87 -2.52 -0.59
N GLU A 54 -12.93 -1.81 0.01
CA GLU A 54 -13.17 -1.21 1.30
C GLU A 54 -12.63 0.20 1.35
N THR A 55 -13.42 1.08 1.97
CA THR A 55 -13.04 2.45 2.16
C THR A 55 -12.51 2.67 3.57
N VAL A 56 -11.29 3.14 3.67
CA VAL A 56 -10.58 3.45 4.92
C VAL A 56 -10.33 4.95 4.98
N GLU A 57 -10.69 5.59 6.09
CA GLU A 57 -10.34 6.99 6.31
C GLU A 57 -9.04 7.08 7.11
N TYR A 58 -8.04 7.81 6.60
CA TYR A 58 -6.87 8.21 7.37
C TYR A 58 -6.62 9.71 7.20
N LYS A 59 -6.70 10.45 8.32
CA LYS A 59 -6.70 11.92 8.35
C LYS A 59 -7.83 12.50 7.48
N ASN A 60 -7.48 13.35 6.51
CA ASN A 60 -8.41 13.98 5.56
C ASN A 60 -8.43 13.26 4.20
N ILE A 61 -7.88 12.04 4.13
CA ILE A 61 -7.78 11.24 2.92
C ILE A 61 -8.64 10.00 3.09
N GLN A 62 -9.53 9.78 2.13
CA GLN A 62 -10.32 8.58 2.03
C GLN A 62 -9.63 7.64 1.03
N PHE A 63 -9.16 6.51 1.52
CA PHE A 63 -8.51 5.45 0.77
C PHE A 63 -9.55 4.45 0.33
N THR A 64 -9.81 4.31 -0.97
CA THR A 64 -10.57 3.16 -1.48
C THR A 64 -9.59 2.04 -1.78
N VAL A 65 -9.48 1.08 -0.88
CA VAL A 65 -8.56 -0.05 -0.92
C VAL A 65 -9.23 -1.25 -1.57
N TRP A 66 -8.63 -1.71 -2.67
CA TRP A 66 -9.03 -2.95 -3.33
C TRP A 66 -8.12 -4.07 -2.84
N ASP A 67 -8.60 -4.90 -1.90
CA ASP A 67 -7.90 -6.13 -1.55
C ASP A 67 -8.23 -7.18 -2.61
N VAL A 68 -7.32 -7.31 -3.57
CA VAL A 68 -7.44 -8.30 -4.63
C VAL A 68 -6.66 -9.53 -4.21
N GLY A 69 -7.31 -10.69 -4.27
CA GLY A 69 -6.62 -11.93 -3.92
C GLY A 69 -5.34 -12.09 -4.76
N GLY A 70 -4.31 -12.64 -4.11
CA GLY A 70 -2.96 -12.70 -4.68
C GLY A 70 -2.60 -14.05 -5.31
N GLN A 71 -3.56 -14.97 -5.40
CA GLN A 71 -3.36 -16.26 -6.06
C GLN A 71 -3.21 -16.06 -7.57
N ASP A 72 -2.35 -16.84 -8.20
CA ASP A 72 -1.96 -16.69 -9.62
C ASP A 72 -3.16 -16.51 -10.55
N LYS A 73 -4.20 -17.31 -10.34
CA LYS A 73 -5.42 -17.35 -11.20
C LYS A 73 -6.24 -16.06 -11.18
N ILE A 74 -6.11 -15.23 -10.14
CA ILE A 74 -6.93 -14.03 -9.94
C ILE A 74 -6.13 -12.72 -10.07
N ARG A 75 -4.79 -12.78 -10.18
CA ARG A 75 -3.94 -11.61 -10.44
C ARG A 75 -4.29 -10.82 -11.71
N PRO A 76 -4.75 -11.44 -12.83
CA PRO A 76 -5.15 -10.67 -14.02
C PRO A 76 -6.22 -9.62 -13.75
N LEU A 77 -7.01 -9.81 -12.68
CA LEU A 77 -8.10 -8.93 -12.34
C LEU A 77 -7.65 -7.62 -11.68
N TRP A 78 -6.38 -7.52 -11.27
CA TRP A 78 -5.81 -6.28 -10.71
C TRP A 78 -5.96 -5.11 -11.69
N ARG A 79 -5.87 -5.39 -13.00
CA ARG A 79 -5.98 -4.43 -14.10
C ARG A 79 -7.28 -3.63 -14.10
N HIS A 80 -8.38 -4.20 -13.60
CA HIS A 80 -9.66 -3.49 -13.51
C HIS A 80 -9.64 -2.30 -12.53
N TYR A 81 -8.60 -2.21 -11.69
CA TYR A 81 -8.47 -1.19 -10.66
C TYR A 81 -7.34 -0.20 -10.91
N PHE A 82 -6.56 -0.35 -11.98
CA PHE A 82 -5.42 0.53 -12.26
C PHE A 82 -5.85 1.94 -12.61
N GLN A 83 -6.95 2.09 -13.34
CA GLN A 83 -7.48 3.40 -13.73
C GLN A 83 -7.68 4.32 -12.51
N ASN A 84 -7.19 5.55 -12.64
CA ASN A 84 -7.27 6.60 -11.61
C ASN A 84 -6.61 6.23 -10.27
N THR A 85 -5.79 5.19 -10.19
CA THR A 85 -5.05 4.86 -8.97
C THR A 85 -3.90 5.84 -8.78
N GLN A 86 -3.88 6.51 -7.63
CA GLN A 86 -2.88 7.55 -7.31
C GLN A 86 -1.75 7.01 -6.44
N GLY A 87 -1.96 5.88 -5.79
CA GLY A 87 -0.96 5.22 -4.96
C GLY A 87 -1.22 3.73 -4.86
N ILE A 88 -0.14 2.98 -4.68
CA ILE A 88 -0.12 1.54 -4.59
C ILE A 88 0.48 1.18 -3.25
N ILE A 89 -0.18 0.28 -2.52
CA ILE A 89 0.37 -0.38 -1.35
C ILE A 89 0.69 -1.82 -1.76
N PHE A 90 1.97 -2.14 -1.96
CA PHE A 90 2.42 -3.49 -2.27
C PHE A 90 2.83 -4.20 -0.98
N VAL A 91 2.10 -5.25 -0.60
CA VAL A 91 2.33 -5.98 0.65
C VAL A 91 3.15 -7.24 0.37
N VAL A 92 4.23 -7.39 1.12
CA VAL A 92 5.16 -8.53 1.03
C VAL A 92 5.16 -9.28 2.34
N ASP A 93 5.01 -10.60 2.27
CA ASP A 93 5.33 -11.48 3.40
C ASP A 93 6.85 -11.53 3.56
N SER A 94 7.37 -10.90 4.61
CA SER A 94 8.82 -10.85 4.85
C SER A 94 9.39 -12.22 5.22
N ASN A 95 8.57 -13.15 5.70
CA ASN A 95 9.01 -14.49 6.10
C ASN A 95 8.93 -15.50 4.94
N ASP A 96 8.28 -15.15 3.83
CA ASP A 96 8.17 -15.97 2.62
C ASP A 96 9.31 -15.68 1.65
N ARG A 97 10.47 -16.25 1.96
CA ARG A 97 11.70 -16.10 1.16
C ARG A 97 11.62 -16.82 -0.19
N ASP A 98 10.79 -17.86 -0.29
CA ASP A 98 10.67 -18.68 -1.51
C ASP A 98 9.92 -17.94 -2.62
N ARG A 99 8.90 -17.13 -2.26
CA ARG A 99 8.07 -16.40 -3.22
C ARG A 99 8.47 -14.93 -3.43
N ILE A 100 9.59 -14.47 -2.89
CA ILE A 100 10.02 -13.07 -3.07
C ILE A 100 10.33 -12.74 -4.54
N VAL A 101 10.83 -13.70 -5.30
CA VAL A 101 11.10 -13.54 -6.74
C VAL A 101 9.80 -13.37 -7.51
N GLU A 102 8.79 -14.17 -7.19
CA GLU A 102 7.45 -14.06 -7.76
C GLU A 102 6.81 -12.70 -7.40
N ALA A 103 6.96 -12.25 -6.15
CA ALA A 103 6.49 -10.94 -5.73
C ALA A 103 7.15 -9.80 -6.52
N ARG A 104 8.47 -9.91 -6.82
CA ARG A 104 9.16 -8.96 -7.70
C ARG A 104 8.55 -8.96 -9.10
N GLU A 105 8.33 -10.13 -9.69
CA GLU A 105 7.81 -10.24 -11.06
C GLU A 105 6.41 -9.62 -11.18
N GLU A 106 5.53 -9.88 -10.21
CA GLU A 106 4.20 -9.26 -10.19
C GLU A 106 4.25 -7.76 -9.95
N LEU A 107 5.13 -7.29 -9.05
CA LEU A 107 5.34 -5.85 -8.85
C LEU A 107 5.81 -5.19 -10.15
N GLN A 108 6.84 -5.73 -10.80
CA GLN A 108 7.37 -5.18 -12.05
C GLN A 108 6.34 -5.21 -13.18
N ARG A 109 5.60 -6.31 -13.32
CA ARG A 109 4.51 -6.43 -14.31
C ARG A 109 3.48 -5.33 -14.12
N MET A 110 3.04 -5.11 -12.87
CA MET A 110 2.07 -4.07 -12.54
C MET A 110 2.64 -2.66 -12.77
N LEU A 111 3.87 -2.37 -12.33
CA LEU A 111 4.44 -1.02 -12.44
C LEU A 111 4.75 -0.60 -13.89
N ASN A 112 4.76 -1.55 -14.83
CA ASN A 112 4.92 -1.32 -16.27
C ASN A 112 3.60 -0.95 -16.98
N GLU A 113 2.47 -0.96 -16.28
CA GLU A 113 1.16 -0.62 -16.85
C GLU A 113 1.02 0.91 -16.90
N ASP A 114 0.56 1.41 -18.06
CA ASP A 114 0.51 2.86 -18.33
C ASP A 114 -0.41 3.60 -17.38
N GLU A 115 -1.52 2.98 -16.99
CA GLU A 115 -2.49 3.54 -16.04
C GLU A 115 -1.90 3.77 -14.64
N LEU A 116 -0.81 3.07 -14.30
CA LEU A 116 -0.13 3.19 -13.02
C LEU A 116 1.11 4.06 -13.11
N ARG A 117 1.47 4.63 -14.26
CA ARG A 117 2.76 5.34 -14.46
C ARG A 117 3.08 6.36 -13.36
N ASP A 118 2.08 7.14 -12.95
CA ASP A 118 2.25 8.24 -11.99
C ASP A 118 1.90 7.87 -10.54
N ALA A 119 1.47 6.63 -10.30
CA ALA A 119 1.09 6.20 -8.95
C ALA A 119 2.30 6.15 -8.00
N LEU A 120 2.13 6.58 -6.75
CA LEU A 120 3.16 6.38 -5.73
C LEU A 120 3.24 4.92 -5.30
N LEU A 121 4.41 4.45 -4.85
CA LEU A 121 4.56 3.07 -4.36
C LEU A 121 4.95 3.04 -2.88
N LEU A 122 4.07 2.53 -2.03
CA LEU A 122 4.39 2.13 -0.67
C LEU A 122 4.55 0.61 -0.63
N VAL A 123 5.69 0.12 -0.15
CA VAL A 123 5.91 -1.31 0.11
C VAL A 123 5.78 -1.57 1.60
N PHE A 124 4.88 -2.47 1.99
CA PHE A 124 4.84 -3.00 3.34
C PHE A 124 5.63 -4.30 3.40
N ALA A 125 6.78 -4.24 4.09
CA ALA A 125 7.51 -5.42 4.53
C ALA A 125 6.78 -5.98 5.76
N ASN A 126 5.78 -6.82 5.54
CA ASN A 126 4.86 -7.29 6.58
C ASN A 126 5.36 -8.58 7.25
N LYS A 127 4.83 -8.88 8.44
CA LYS A 127 5.20 -10.02 9.29
C LYS A 127 6.62 -9.93 9.87
N GLN A 128 7.04 -8.72 10.22
CA GLN A 128 8.35 -8.47 10.85
C GLN A 128 8.47 -9.05 12.27
N ASP A 129 7.37 -9.52 12.85
CA ASP A 129 7.33 -10.25 14.11
C ASP A 129 7.88 -11.68 14.02
N LEU A 130 8.05 -12.22 12.80
CA LEU A 130 8.53 -13.59 12.58
C LEU A 130 10.07 -13.68 12.58
N PRO A 131 10.66 -14.76 13.14
CA PRO A 131 12.10 -14.84 13.42
C PRO A 131 13.00 -14.87 12.17
N ASN A 132 12.47 -15.22 10.99
CA ASN A 132 13.22 -15.29 9.74
C ASN A 132 12.80 -14.22 8.73
N ALA A 133 12.07 -13.19 9.17
CA ALA A 133 11.61 -12.10 8.33
C ALA A 133 12.80 -11.38 7.66
N MET A 134 12.70 -11.19 6.34
CA MET A 134 13.61 -10.36 5.57
C MET A 134 13.52 -8.91 6.06
N SER A 135 14.67 -8.26 6.21
CA SER A 135 14.70 -6.84 6.55
C SER A 135 14.16 -5.99 5.39
N PRO A 136 13.70 -4.74 5.64
CA PRO A 136 13.35 -3.82 4.54
C PRO A 136 14.48 -3.61 3.54
N ALA A 137 15.74 -3.60 4.00
CA ALA A 137 16.90 -3.46 3.12
C ALA A 137 17.03 -4.67 2.18
N GLU A 138 16.82 -5.87 2.71
CA GLU A 138 16.83 -7.11 1.93
C GLU A 138 15.68 -7.14 0.91
N ILE A 139 14.45 -6.80 1.31
CA ILE A 139 13.29 -6.73 0.42
C ILE A 139 13.51 -5.65 -0.66
N THR A 140 14.09 -4.51 -0.32
CA THR A 140 14.44 -3.45 -1.27
C THR A 140 15.34 -3.97 -2.39
N GLN A 141 16.34 -4.78 -2.03
CA GLN A 141 17.24 -5.40 -2.99
C GLN A 141 16.50 -6.47 -3.82
N GLN A 142 15.76 -7.37 -3.15
CA GLN A 142 15.09 -8.49 -3.81
C GLN A 142 14.02 -8.03 -4.81
N LEU A 143 13.26 -6.97 -4.48
CA LEU A 143 12.28 -6.38 -5.38
C LEU A 143 12.90 -5.43 -6.43
N GLY A 144 14.17 -5.06 -6.27
CA GLY A 144 14.85 -4.13 -7.18
C GLY A 144 14.32 -2.70 -7.11
N LEU A 145 13.83 -2.24 -5.95
CA LEU A 145 13.21 -0.90 -5.82
C LEU A 145 14.15 0.25 -6.19
N GLN A 146 15.46 0.06 -6.02
CA GLN A 146 16.49 1.05 -6.39
C GLN A 146 16.52 1.35 -7.91
N SER A 147 15.99 0.45 -8.74
CA SER A 147 15.87 0.67 -10.19
C SER A 147 14.72 1.61 -10.57
N LEU A 148 13.79 1.89 -9.64
CA LEU A 148 12.64 2.75 -9.86
C LEU A 148 13.05 4.23 -9.77
N THR A 149 13.60 4.76 -10.86
CA THR A 149 14.15 6.14 -10.90
C THR A 149 13.10 7.23 -11.12
N ARG A 150 11.96 6.88 -11.74
CA ARG A 150 10.90 7.84 -12.13
C ARG A 150 9.67 7.80 -11.22
N ARG A 151 9.67 6.95 -10.20
CA ARG A 151 8.53 6.72 -9.32
C ARG A 151 8.97 6.93 -7.89
N ALA A 152 8.28 7.79 -7.16
CA ALA A 152 8.53 7.93 -5.73
C ALA A 152 8.01 6.68 -4.99
N TRP A 153 8.89 6.10 -4.17
CA TRP A 153 8.59 4.91 -3.41
C TRP A 153 9.11 4.99 -1.98
N PHE A 154 8.51 4.20 -1.10
CA PHE A 154 8.97 4.00 0.27
C PHE A 154 8.69 2.57 0.70
N ILE A 155 9.53 2.06 1.60
CA ILE A 155 9.34 0.75 2.22
C ILE A 155 9.26 0.91 3.73
N GLN A 156 8.29 0.23 4.33
CA GLN A 156 8.03 0.31 5.76
C GLN A 156 7.93 -1.09 6.35
N SER A 157 8.71 -1.35 7.41
CA SER A 157 8.54 -2.53 8.26
C SER A 157 7.17 -2.50 8.90
N THR A 158 6.45 -3.62 8.86
CA THR A 158 5.10 -3.71 9.43
C THR A 158 4.83 -5.05 10.10
N CYS A 159 3.93 -5.00 11.08
CA CYS A 159 3.26 -6.17 11.61
C CYS A 159 1.75 -5.90 11.58
N ALA A 160 1.05 -6.50 10.61
CA ALA A 160 -0.37 -6.25 10.40
C ALA A 160 -1.26 -6.61 11.60
N THR A 161 -0.86 -7.60 12.40
CA THR A 161 -1.61 -8.06 13.58
C THR A 161 -1.50 -7.06 14.73
N THR A 162 -0.31 -6.55 15.04
CA THR A 162 -0.13 -5.53 16.09
C THR A 162 -0.56 -4.15 15.60
N GLY A 163 -0.37 -3.85 14.32
CA GLY A 163 -0.58 -2.55 13.69
C GLY A 163 0.70 -1.73 13.56
N ASP A 164 1.85 -2.25 14.03
CA ASP A 164 3.11 -1.54 14.02
C ASP A 164 3.54 -1.21 12.58
N GLY A 165 3.99 0.03 12.37
CA GLY A 165 4.48 0.52 11.09
C GLY A 165 3.40 0.90 10.08
N LEU A 166 2.13 0.52 10.29
CA LEU A 166 1.07 0.78 9.31
C LEU A 166 0.84 2.29 9.13
N TYR A 167 0.76 3.01 10.26
CA TYR A 167 0.49 4.45 10.25
C TYR A 167 1.66 5.25 9.70
N GLU A 168 2.90 4.83 9.97
CA GLU A 168 4.12 5.46 9.45
C GLU A 168 4.19 5.36 7.92
N GLY A 169 3.84 4.20 7.35
CA GLY A 169 3.77 4.04 5.91
C GLY A 169 2.64 4.86 5.28
N LEU A 170 1.45 4.88 5.90
CA LEU A 170 0.33 5.70 5.44
C LEU A 170 0.59 7.20 5.58
N GLU A 171 1.34 7.61 6.59
CA GLU A 171 1.78 9.00 6.77
C GLU A 171 2.64 9.45 5.59
N TRP A 172 3.65 8.65 5.24
CA TRP A 172 4.48 8.92 4.08
C TRP A 172 3.64 9.02 2.80
N LEU A 173 2.73 8.06 2.59
CA LEU A 173 1.89 8.03 1.40
C LEU A 173 0.97 9.25 1.34
N ALA A 174 0.34 9.63 2.45
CA ALA A 174 -0.51 10.81 2.55
C ALA A 174 0.25 12.11 2.23
N ASP A 175 1.45 12.26 2.78
CA ASP A 175 2.28 13.45 2.57
C ASP A 175 2.82 13.53 1.14
N ALA A 176 3.24 12.40 0.57
CA ALA A 176 3.70 12.33 -0.81
C ALA A 176 2.56 12.68 -1.78
N LEU A 177 1.36 12.12 -1.58
CA LEU A 177 0.18 12.44 -2.38
C LEU A 177 -0.24 13.91 -2.29
N ARG A 178 -0.08 14.55 -1.12
CA ARG A 178 -0.35 15.99 -0.96
C ARG A 178 0.61 16.85 -1.77
N LYS A 179 1.88 16.44 -1.90
CA LYS A 179 2.89 17.15 -2.70
C LYS A 179 2.59 17.02 -4.19
N THR A 180 2.33 15.81 -4.69
CA THR A 180 2.02 15.56 -6.10
C THR A 180 0.78 16.32 -6.61
N ASN A 181 -0.15 16.66 -5.71
CA ASN A 181 -1.38 17.39 -6.06
C ASN A 181 -1.26 18.92 -5.99
N ARG A 182 -0.09 19.46 -5.63
CA ARG A 182 0.15 20.91 -5.56
C ARG A 182 0.85 21.47 -6.80
N ASP A 183 1.38 20.60 -7.65
CA ASP A 183 1.98 20.91 -8.95
C ASP A 183 0.96 20.72 -10.07
#